data_AF-A0A5A7RYV3-F1
#
_entry.id   AF-A0A5A7RYV3-F1
#
_cell.length_a   1.000
_cell.length_b   1.000
_cell.length_c   1.000
_cell.angle_alpha   90.00
_cell.angle_beta   90.00
_cell.angle_gamma   90.00
#
_symmetry.space_group_name_H-M   'P 1'
#
loop_
_entity.id
_entity.type
_entity.pdbx_description
1 polymer ?
#
loop_
_entity_poly.entity_id
_entity_poly.type
_entity_poly.pdbx_seq_one_letter_code
_entity_poly.pdbx_strand_id
1 'polypeptide(L)'
;MKTKPKKFVSMDESICIKCRGAKLLCGKKRCPVLVRYYKSLETKPLVEKKVIFGSSPPSIFVGRIGYPNVYAGPMLPPIRGNTAYMDTPELWHGKEIDDIVSFRMKLIRGKHRINVMNIKGKVAEYTQEIAMASKPVEMEVEFEKKPKGVIALYDEIQPHGPSAPIKKLWISNPKVHHKIEKAFYDEMTAKEAVLWLYREGTFVSSIQKAFSTGIFGLQKKFVPTRWSITAVDDIIGKDLVEEVKQYPWLNEFRIYYTKSLDNLWVILVYPGAWQYELIEAWYPNTAWNPLGKEIVIYGDHEYFCGRNDYASIGGCYYAARLATAEMLKKERRQAGVVVLREIHPGYIMPVGVWNVRENVRKALQEEPRKCDNAKEALLFISSLLHIPIRKWIESSELLKNMLYQRRIDDYGNIL
;
A
#
# COMPACT_ATOMS: atom_id res chain seq x y z
N MET A 1 -23.28 23.74 37.07
CA MET A 1 -23.28 22.41 36.42
C MET A 1 -21.86 21.84 36.43
N LYS A 2 -21.61 20.81 37.25
CA LYS A 2 -20.30 20.15 37.36
C LYS A 2 -20.00 19.43 36.04
N THR A 3 -18.92 19.82 35.37
CA THR A 3 -18.38 19.14 34.19
C THR A 3 -18.02 17.70 34.56
N LYS A 4 -18.71 16.73 33.95
CA LYS A 4 -18.36 15.31 34.07
C LYS A 4 -16.89 15.14 33.63
N PRO A 5 -16.04 14.46 34.40
CA PRO A 5 -14.68 14.17 33.97
C PRO A 5 -14.74 13.34 32.67
N LYS A 6 -13.87 13.67 31.72
CA LYS A 6 -13.67 12.89 30.49
C LYS A 6 -13.42 11.43 30.89
N LYS A 7 -14.13 10.50 30.25
CA LYS A 7 -14.01 9.04 30.45
C LYS A 7 -12.53 8.67 30.66
N PHE A 8 -12.22 8.10 31.82
CA PHE A 8 -10.91 7.51 32.07
C PHE A 8 -10.73 6.32 31.14
N VAL A 9 -9.63 6.35 30.40
CA VAL A 9 -9.11 5.26 29.55
C VAL A 9 -8.90 4.02 30.42
N SER A 10 -9.44 2.88 30.03
CA SER A 10 -9.43 1.65 30.83
C SER A 10 -8.00 1.09 30.96
N MET A 11 -7.74 0.30 31.99
CA MET A 11 -6.38 -0.09 32.39
C MET A 11 -5.65 -0.98 31.35
N ASP A 12 -6.37 -1.62 30.43
CA ASP A 12 -5.82 -2.32 29.26
C ASP A 12 -5.33 -1.37 28.16
N GLU A 13 -5.90 -0.17 28.06
CA GLU A 13 -5.44 0.91 27.16
C GLU A 13 -4.16 1.61 27.69
N SER A 14 -3.64 1.20 28.87
CA SER A 14 -2.47 1.79 29.54
C SER A 14 -1.17 0.99 29.42
N ILE A 15 -1.13 -0.09 28.62
CA ILE A 15 0.06 -0.95 28.51
C ILE A 15 1.30 -0.15 28.11
N CYS A 16 1.14 0.82 27.20
CA CYS A 16 2.21 1.74 26.80
C CYS A 16 2.68 2.66 27.95
N ILE A 17 1.78 3.09 28.84
CA ILE A 17 2.10 3.92 30.01
C ILE A 17 2.90 3.12 31.04
N LYS A 18 2.52 1.86 31.28
CA LYS A 18 3.27 0.93 32.15
C LYS A 18 4.61 0.52 31.53
N CYS A 19 4.63 0.34 30.21
CA CYS A 19 5.80 -0.07 29.43
C CYS A 19 6.86 1.04 29.33
N ARG A 20 6.43 2.30 29.19
CA ARG A 20 7.26 3.48 28.92
C ARG A 20 8.24 3.29 27.76
N GLY A 21 7.89 2.41 26.83
CA GLY A 21 8.73 2.03 25.69
C GLY A 21 9.96 1.18 26.02
N ALA A 22 10.34 1.03 27.28
CA ALA A 22 11.53 0.29 27.71
C ALA A 22 11.26 -1.21 27.96
N LYS A 23 10.06 -1.54 28.43
CA LYS A 23 9.72 -2.92 28.84
C LYS A 23 9.16 -3.80 27.73
N LEU A 24 8.89 -3.23 26.55
CA LEU A 24 8.28 -3.89 25.38
C LEU A 24 7.07 -4.78 25.74
N LEU A 25 6.20 -4.32 26.66
CA LEU A 25 5.06 -5.10 27.14
C LEU A 25 4.04 -5.47 26.04
N CYS A 26 4.08 -4.78 24.89
CA CYS A 26 3.28 -5.12 23.71
C CYS A 26 3.94 -6.19 22.83
N GLY A 27 5.02 -6.84 23.28
CA GLY A 27 5.75 -7.93 22.63
C GLY A 27 6.43 -7.59 21.28
N LYS A 28 6.34 -6.35 20.81
CA LYS A 28 7.06 -5.87 19.63
C LYS A 28 8.55 -5.87 19.91
N LYS A 29 9.38 -6.23 18.90
CA LYS A 29 10.85 -6.21 19.01
C LYS A 29 11.40 -4.82 19.37
N ARG A 30 10.69 -3.76 18.95
CA ARG A 30 11.01 -2.35 19.23
C ARG A 30 9.74 -1.56 19.46
N CYS A 31 9.80 -0.52 20.31
CA CYS A 31 8.64 0.32 20.59
C CYS A 31 8.34 1.28 19.42
N PRO A 32 7.19 1.17 18.73
CA PRO A 32 6.85 2.05 17.61
C PRO A 32 6.79 3.53 18.00
N VAL A 33 6.35 3.79 19.25
CA VAL A 33 6.25 5.15 19.80
C VAL A 33 7.64 5.77 19.93
N LEU A 34 8.62 5.04 20.46
CA LEU A 34 9.99 5.53 20.59
C LEU A 34 10.64 5.72 19.23
N VAL A 35 10.45 4.78 18.29
CA VAL A 35 10.97 4.92 16.91
C VAL A 35 10.46 6.21 16.29
N ARG A 36 9.15 6.47 16.35
CA ARG A 36 8.56 7.71 15.84
C ARG A 36 9.02 8.94 16.61
N TYR A 37 9.17 8.84 17.93
CA TYR A 37 9.62 9.94 18.77
C TYR A 37 11.06 10.37 18.42
N TYR A 38 12.00 9.43 18.39
CA TYR A 38 13.40 9.73 18.07
C TYR A 38 13.53 10.26 16.63
N LYS A 39 12.85 9.63 15.65
CA LYS A 39 12.82 10.15 14.28
C LYS A 39 12.15 11.52 14.18
N SER A 40 11.14 11.81 15.00
CA SER A 40 10.54 13.13 15.07
C SER A 40 11.46 14.16 15.75
N LEU A 41 12.28 13.77 16.72
CA LEU A 41 13.27 14.66 17.35
C LEU A 41 14.38 15.03 16.36
N GLU A 42 14.89 14.05 15.60
CA GLU A 42 15.86 14.28 14.53
C GLU A 42 15.34 15.30 13.51
N THR A 43 14.05 15.25 13.16
CA THR A 43 13.46 16.15 12.16
C THR A 43 12.95 17.47 12.74
N LYS A 44 12.69 17.54 14.05
CA LYS A 44 12.07 18.70 14.73
C LYS A 44 12.73 20.05 14.38
N PRO A 45 14.06 20.21 14.45
CA PRO A 45 14.71 21.50 14.14
C PRO A 45 14.52 21.93 12.68
N LEU A 46 14.32 20.97 11.77
CA LEU A 46 14.15 21.21 10.35
C LEU A 46 12.70 21.56 9.99
N VAL A 47 11.73 21.02 10.75
CA VAL A 47 10.29 21.12 10.43
C VAL A 47 9.52 22.15 11.27
N GLU A 48 9.99 22.55 12.45
CA GLU A 48 9.29 23.51 13.34
C GLU A 48 9.51 24.99 12.95
N LYS A 49 9.45 25.26 11.66
CA LYS A 49 9.53 26.60 11.07
C LYS A 49 8.20 26.96 10.42
N LYS A 50 7.84 28.25 10.42
CA LYS A 50 6.65 28.72 9.69
C LYS A 50 6.88 28.77 8.19
N VAL A 51 8.12 28.98 7.75
CA VAL A 51 8.52 28.95 6.35
C VAL A 51 9.42 27.76 6.15
N ILE A 52 9.09 26.92 5.17
CA ILE A 52 9.87 25.75 4.82
C ILE A 52 10.17 25.78 3.33
N PHE A 53 11.44 25.61 3.01
CA PHE A 53 11.95 25.46 1.66
C PHE A 53 12.45 24.04 1.46
N GLY A 54 12.14 23.43 0.32
CA GLY A 54 12.71 22.14 -0.05
C GLY A 54 12.18 21.58 -1.37
N SER A 55 12.68 20.41 -1.73
CA SER A 55 12.35 19.71 -2.98
C SER A 55 11.32 18.62 -2.70
N SER A 56 10.07 18.81 -3.10
CA SER A 56 9.03 17.76 -3.00
C SER A 56 9.38 16.59 -3.92
N PRO A 57 9.28 15.32 -3.48
CA PRO A 57 9.49 14.13 -4.31
C PRO A 57 8.25 13.81 -5.15
N PRO A 58 7.81 14.81 -5.91
CA PRO A 58 6.42 15.13 -6.25
C PRO A 58 5.37 14.43 -5.38
N SER A 59 5.35 14.79 -4.10
CA SER A 59 4.48 14.15 -3.12
C SER A 59 3.29 15.03 -2.78
N ILE A 60 2.12 14.41 -2.74
CA ILE A 60 0.84 15.08 -2.48
C ILE A 60 0.03 14.22 -1.51
N PHE A 61 -0.94 14.84 -0.83
CA PHE A 61 -1.87 14.07 -0.01
C PHE A 61 -3.27 14.68 -0.02
N VAL A 62 -4.26 13.84 -0.30
CA VAL A 62 -5.68 14.17 -0.29
C VAL A 62 -6.36 13.38 0.84
N GLY A 63 -6.87 14.09 1.84
CA GLY A 63 -7.54 13.48 2.98
C GLY A 63 -8.92 12.93 2.65
N ARG A 64 -9.43 12.03 3.51
CA ARG A 64 -10.80 11.50 3.45
C ARG A 64 -11.76 12.13 4.46
N ILE A 65 -11.22 12.72 5.53
CA ILE A 65 -12.01 13.28 6.63
C ILE A 65 -12.65 14.59 6.16
N GLY A 66 -13.96 14.71 6.35
CA GLY A 66 -14.74 15.88 5.96
C GLY A 66 -15.27 15.85 4.52
N TYR A 67 -15.15 14.72 3.81
CA TYR A 67 -15.65 14.55 2.45
C TYR A 67 -17.11 15.04 2.31
N PRO A 68 -17.44 15.86 1.29
CA PRO A 68 -16.63 16.22 0.11
C PRO A 68 -15.62 17.37 0.32
N ASN A 69 -15.59 18.01 1.49
CA ASN A 69 -14.67 19.12 1.79
C ASN A 69 -13.46 18.63 2.60
N VAL A 70 -12.40 18.25 1.90
CA VAL A 70 -11.24 17.57 2.47
C VAL A 70 -10.01 18.48 2.55
N TYR A 71 -9.04 18.10 3.38
CA TYR A 71 -7.73 18.72 3.35
C TYR A 71 -6.85 18.07 2.28
N ALA A 72 -6.43 18.85 1.29
CA ALA A 72 -5.46 18.47 0.29
C ALA A 72 -4.26 19.42 0.26
N GLY A 73 -3.15 18.97 -0.30
CA GLY A 73 -2.00 19.82 -0.54
C GLY A 73 -0.73 19.01 -0.80
N PRO A 74 0.35 19.70 -1.19
CA PRO A 74 1.64 19.09 -1.42
C PRO A 74 2.32 18.67 -0.11
N MET A 75 3.29 17.77 -0.25
CA MET A 75 4.20 17.36 0.82
C MET A 75 5.63 17.68 0.41
N LEU A 76 6.39 18.27 1.32
CA LEU A 76 7.79 18.62 1.09
C LEU A 76 8.67 18.23 2.29
N PRO A 77 9.89 17.74 2.05
CA PRO A 77 10.92 17.69 3.07
C PRO A 77 11.65 19.03 3.17
N PRO A 78 12.23 19.38 4.34
CA PRO A 78 13.09 20.56 4.50
C PRO A 78 14.50 20.29 3.95
N ILE A 79 14.59 19.73 2.74
CA ILE A 79 15.83 19.26 2.09
C ILE A 79 15.75 19.64 0.61
N ARG A 80 16.86 20.10 0.02
CA ARG A 80 16.99 20.41 -1.40
C ARG A 80 17.65 19.26 -2.18
N GLY A 81 17.36 19.18 -3.47
CA GLY A 81 18.02 18.26 -4.39
C GLY A 81 17.17 17.03 -4.68
N ASN A 82 17.83 15.89 -4.90
CA ASN A 82 17.13 14.68 -5.30
C ASN A 82 16.44 14.00 -4.09
N THR A 83 15.15 14.26 -3.92
CA THR A 83 14.32 13.65 -2.87
C THR A 83 13.44 12.51 -3.37
N ALA A 84 13.47 12.16 -4.67
CA ALA A 84 12.51 11.25 -5.31
C ALA A 84 12.37 9.90 -4.58
N TYR A 85 13.46 9.39 -4.02
CA TYR A 85 13.50 8.16 -3.23
C TYR A 85 12.60 8.20 -1.98
N MET A 86 12.13 9.37 -1.53
CA MET A 86 11.30 9.52 -0.33
C MET A 86 9.80 9.30 -0.57
N ASP A 87 9.34 9.20 -1.82
CA ASP A 87 7.93 8.94 -2.18
C ASP A 87 7.79 8.20 -3.52
N THR A 88 8.72 7.27 -3.78
CA THR A 88 8.67 6.33 -4.93
C THR A 88 8.74 4.90 -4.41
N PRO A 89 7.60 4.31 -4.00
CA PRO A 89 7.55 3.01 -3.35
C PRO A 89 8.14 1.85 -4.15
N GLU A 90 8.11 1.93 -5.49
CA GLU A 90 8.75 0.98 -6.40
C GLU A 90 10.26 0.82 -6.14
N LEU A 91 10.90 1.80 -5.46
CA LEU A 91 12.32 1.79 -5.10
C LEU A 91 12.60 1.43 -3.62
N TRP A 92 11.57 1.04 -2.86
CA TRP A 92 11.68 0.81 -1.41
C TRP A 92 11.93 -0.63 -1.01
N HIS A 93 11.92 -1.58 -1.94
CA HIS A 93 12.32 -2.94 -1.62
C HIS A 93 13.77 -2.96 -1.09
N GLY A 94 14.01 -3.73 -0.01
CA GLY A 94 15.30 -3.79 0.68
C GLY A 94 15.60 -2.62 1.64
N LYS A 95 14.71 -1.62 1.77
CA LYS A 95 14.83 -0.59 2.81
C LYS A 95 14.34 -1.08 4.16
N GLU A 96 14.96 -0.60 5.23
CA GLU A 96 14.52 -0.93 6.58
C GLU A 96 13.28 -0.11 6.98
N ILE A 97 12.56 -0.59 7.99
CA ILE A 97 11.38 0.15 8.48
C ILE A 97 11.74 1.55 8.98
N ASP A 98 12.94 1.74 9.52
CA ASP A 98 13.45 3.03 9.98
C ASP A 98 13.69 4.01 8.83
N ASP A 99 14.14 3.54 7.67
CA ASP A 99 14.29 4.36 6.46
C ASP A 99 12.93 4.89 6.02
N ILE A 100 11.94 3.99 5.92
CA ILE A 100 10.58 4.37 5.51
C ILE A 100 9.99 5.37 6.50
N VAL A 101 10.12 5.11 7.81
CA VAL A 101 9.67 6.05 8.84
C VAL A 101 10.39 7.39 8.71
N SER A 102 11.71 7.39 8.48
CA SER A 102 12.50 8.61 8.27
C SER A 102 12.00 9.42 7.07
N PHE A 103 11.74 8.76 5.93
CA PHE A 103 11.19 9.42 4.74
C PHE A 103 9.86 10.10 5.07
N ARG A 104 8.95 9.35 5.69
CA ARG A 104 7.61 9.83 6.01
C ARG A 104 7.59 10.92 7.08
N MET A 105 8.46 10.86 8.09
CA MET A 105 8.56 11.88 9.14
C MET A 105 9.15 13.21 8.64
N LYS A 106 9.97 13.18 7.58
CA LYS A 106 10.53 14.38 6.96
C LYS A 106 9.53 15.07 6.02
N LEU A 107 8.59 14.34 5.44
CA LEU A 107 7.58 14.89 4.54
C LEU A 107 6.51 15.69 5.31
N ILE A 108 6.67 17.01 5.31
CA ILE A 108 5.70 17.93 5.91
C ILE A 108 4.51 18.08 4.97
N ARG A 109 3.31 17.86 5.49
CA ARG A 109 2.08 18.01 4.73
C ARG A 109 1.50 19.42 4.85
N GLY A 110 1.37 20.08 3.70
CA GLY A 110 0.53 21.25 3.53
C GLY A 110 -0.95 20.90 3.57
N LYS A 111 -1.72 21.59 4.42
CA LYS A 111 -3.18 21.43 4.51
C LYS A 111 -3.87 22.66 3.92
N HIS A 112 -4.68 22.44 2.89
CA HIS A 112 -5.62 23.43 2.40
C HIS A 112 -6.98 22.76 2.23
N ARG A 113 -8.05 23.44 2.65
CA ARG A 113 -9.40 22.87 2.60
C ARG A 113 -9.96 23.09 1.19
N ILE A 114 -10.25 22.01 0.49
CA ILE A 114 -10.82 22.04 -0.86
C ILE A 114 -12.11 21.21 -0.91
N ASN A 115 -13.06 21.65 -1.73
CA ASN A 115 -14.13 20.76 -2.16
C ASN A 115 -13.59 19.88 -3.29
N VAL A 116 -13.80 18.57 -3.22
CA VAL A 116 -13.24 17.64 -4.23
C VAL A 116 -13.70 17.92 -5.66
N MET A 117 -14.88 18.52 -5.84
CA MET A 117 -15.43 18.87 -7.15
C MET A 117 -14.90 20.22 -7.66
N ASN A 118 -14.32 21.04 -6.80
CA ASN A 118 -13.75 22.32 -7.18
C ASN A 118 -12.23 22.20 -7.32
N ILE A 119 -11.78 21.97 -8.55
CA ILE A 119 -10.37 21.87 -8.90
C ILE A 119 -9.70 23.24 -9.14
N LYS A 120 -10.43 24.34 -8.99
CA LYS A 120 -9.90 25.69 -9.24
C LYS A 120 -9.21 26.24 -8.00
N GLY A 121 -8.20 27.08 -8.24
CA GLY A 121 -7.54 27.85 -7.21
C GLY A 121 -6.08 27.44 -7.02
N LYS A 122 -5.27 28.44 -6.67
CA LYS A 122 -3.80 28.35 -6.67
C LYS A 122 -3.23 27.10 -6.00
N VAL A 123 -3.75 26.72 -4.82
CA VAL A 123 -3.22 25.53 -4.11
C VAL A 123 -3.66 24.23 -4.80
N ALA A 124 -4.87 24.16 -5.35
CA ALA A 124 -5.34 22.98 -6.08
C ALA A 124 -4.54 22.79 -7.38
N GLU A 125 -4.38 23.86 -8.16
CA GLU A 125 -3.58 23.88 -9.39
C GLU A 125 -2.12 23.49 -9.13
N TYR A 126 -1.46 24.10 -8.14
CA TYR A 126 -0.10 23.71 -7.75
C TYR A 126 0.00 22.27 -7.26
N THR A 127 -1.04 21.76 -6.59
CA THR A 127 -1.07 20.35 -6.18
C THR A 127 -1.16 19.42 -7.41
N GLN A 128 -1.92 19.80 -8.45
CA GLN A 128 -1.97 19.07 -9.72
C GLN A 128 -0.64 19.14 -10.46
N GLU A 129 -0.03 20.31 -10.58
CA GLU A 129 1.28 20.49 -11.23
C GLU A 129 2.37 19.64 -10.56
N ILE A 130 2.41 19.62 -9.22
CA ILE A 130 3.32 18.74 -8.47
C ILE A 130 3.00 17.26 -8.75
N ALA A 131 1.73 16.86 -8.78
CA ALA A 131 1.35 15.48 -9.03
C ALA A 131 1.72 14.99 -10.45
N MET A 132 1.80 15.90 -11.43
CA MET A 132 2.26 15.58 -12.78
C MET A 132 3.79 15.62 -12.94
N ALA A 133 4.54 16.06 -11.93
CA ALA A 133 5.98 16.25 -12.08
C ALA A 133 6.75 14.91 -12.12
N SER A 134 7.73 14.85 -13.02
CA SER A 134 8.64 13.71 -13.22
C SER A 134 9.90 13.76 -12.34
N LYS A 135 10.19 14.93 -11.76
CA LYS A 135 11.38 15.19 -10.94
C LYS A 135 11.00 15.93 -9.66
N PRO A 136 11.87 15.90 -8.63
CA PRO A 136 11.67 16.72 -7.45
C PRO A 136 11.43 18.19 -7.78
N VAL A 137 10.42 18.78 -7.15
CA VAL A 137 9.98 20.17 -7.41
C VAL A 137 10.41 21.04 -6.24
N GLU A 138 11.23 22.07 -6.52
CA GLU A 138 11.56 23.06 -5.49
C GLU A 138 10.32 23.87 -5.13
N MET A 139 10.06 24.03 -3.84
CA MET A 139 8.90 24.76 -3.36
C MET A 139 9.17 25.41 -2.00
N GLU A 140 8.43 26.49 -1.76
CA GLU A 140 8.40 27.21 -0.51
C GLU A 140 6.96 27.23 0.03
N VAL A 141 6.81 26.86 1.30
CA VAL A 141 5.52 26.90 1.99
C VAL A 141 5.63 27.76 3.23
N GLU A 142 4.85 28.83 3.26
CA GLU A 142 4.54 29.59 4.48
C GLU A 142 3.28 28.97 5.12
N PHE A 143 3.39 28.51 6.35
CA PHE A 143 2.30 27.95 7.14
C PHE A 143 1.71 28.98 8.10
N GLU A 144 0.40 28.91 8.35
CA GLU A 144 -0.27 29.75 9.36
C GLU A 144 0.33 29.56 10.77
N LYS A 145 0.71 28.31 11.06
CA LYS A 145 1.35 27.88 12.30
C LYS A 145 2.43 26.87 11.99
N LYS A 146 3.42 26.76 12.88
CA LYS A 146 4.49 25.76 12.75
C LYS A 146 3.87 24.37 12.53
N PRO A 147 4.32 23.61 11.50
CA PRO A 147 3.90 22.23 11.32
C PRO A 147 4.15 21.43 12.59
N LYS A 148 3.12 20.69 13.01
CA LYS A 148 3.23 19.77 14.14
C LYS A 148 2.83 18.39 13.68
N GLY A 149 3.64 17.41 14.04
CA GLY A 149 3.29 16.00 13.96
C GLY A 149 2.60 15.60 15.25
N VAL A 150 1.42 15.00 15.14
CA VAL A 150 0.94 14.18 16.24
C VAL A 150 1.62 12.84 16.04
N ILE A 151 2.34 12.34 17.05
CA ILE A 151 2.58 10.90 17.18
C ILE A 151 1.20 10.30 17.43
N ALA A 152 0.41 10.15 16.37
CA ALA A 152 -0.93 9.62 16.47
C ALA A 152 -0.78 8.16 16.91
N LEU A 153 -1.19 7.86 18.14
CA LEU A 153 -1.16 6.54 18.79
C LEU A 153 -2.21 5.58 18.21
N TYR A 154 -2.67 5.80 16.97
CA TYR A 154 -3.62 4.92 16.32
C TYR A 154 -2.82 3.90 15.50
N ASP A 155 -3.05 2.62 15.82
CA ASP A 155 -2.47 1.47 15.14
C ASP A 155 -2.83 1.41 13.63
N GLU A 156 -3.81 2.23 13.20
CA GLU A 156 -4.40 2.17 11.86
C GLU A 156 -3.76 3.08 10.80
N ILE A 157 -2.79 3.92 11.18
CA ILE A 157 -2.36 5.04 10.34
C ILE A 157 -0.88 4.87 9.98
N GLN A 158 -0.60 4.82 8.67
CA GLN A 158 0.77 4.91 8.14
C GLN A 158 1.54 6.07 8.81
N PRO A 159 2.86 5.97 8.99
CA PRO A 159 3.64 7.11 9.44
C PRO A 159 3.35 8.30 8.51
N HIS A 160 2.81 9.38 9.09
CA HIS A 160 2.60 10.66 8.44
C HIS A 160 3.47 11.71 9.11
N GLY A 161 4.13 12.52 8.30
CA GLY A 161 4.93 13.62 8.80
C GLY A 161 4.09 14.76 9.41
N PRO A 162 4.78 15.79 9.92
CA PRO A 162 4.14 16.95 10.52
C PRO A 162 3.24 17.66 9.50
N SER A 163 2.26 18.42 9.99
CA SER A 163 1.33 19.13 9.10
C SER A 163 0.87 20.45 9.68
N ALA A 164 0.57 21.40 8.80
CA ALA A 164 -0.07 22.66 9.15
C ALA A 164 -0.87 23.25 7.97
N PRO A 165 -1.84 24.14 8.24
CA PRO A 165 -2.51 24.92 7.22
C PRO A 165 -1.54 25.77 6.40
N ILE A 166 -1.69 25.77 5.08
CA ILE A 166 -0.92 26.59 4.15
C ILE A 166 -1.45 28.02 4.20
N LYS A 167 -0.56 29.00 4.41
CA LYS A 167 -0.83 30.43 4.27
C LYS A 167 -0.40 30.94 2.88
N LYS A 168 0.81 30.59 2.44
CA LYS A 168 1.29 30.85 1.07
C LYS A 168 2.05 29.64 0.55
N LEU A 169 1.94 29.41 -0.75
CA LEU A 169 2.63 28.35 -1.47
C LEU A 169 3.23 28.96 -2.73
N TRP A 170 4.51 28.66 -2.94
CA TRP A 170 5.23 28.93 -4.17
C TRP A 170 5.92 27.64 -4.62
N ILE A 171 5.90 27.38 -5.92
CA ILE A 171 6.57 26.24 -6.54
C ILE A 171 7.41 26.75 -7.71
N SER A 172 8.59 26.17 -7.88
CA SER A 172 9.36 26.30 -9.11
C SER A 172 8.63 25.61 -10.27
N ASN A 173 8.93 26.00 -11.52
CA ASN A 173 8.34 25.38 -12.70
C ASN A 173 8.63 23.86 -12.72
N PRO A 174 7.62 22.99 -12.54
CA PRO A 174 7.86 21.55 -12.46
C PRO A 174 8.21 20.97 -13.82
N LYS A 175 9.17 20.03 -13.86
CA LYS A 175 9.37 19.22 -15.07
C LYS A 175 8.25 18.18 -15.16
N VAL A 176 7.20 18.49 -15.89
CA VAL A 176 6.02 17.64 -16.06
C VAL A 176 6.37 16.35 -16.80
N HIS A 177 5.75 15.24 -16.39
CA HIS A 177 5.84 13.97 -17.10
C HIS A 177 4.94 14.02 -18.34
N HIS A 178 5.55 14.10 -19.53
CA HIS A 178 4.84 14.27 -20.82
C HIS A 178 3.62 13.34 -20.99
N LYS A 179 3.71 12.08 -20.53
CA LYS A 179 2.57 11.16 -20.60
C LYS A 179 1.41 11.58 -19.68
N ILE A 180 1.71 11.99 -18.44
CA ILE A 180 0.67 12.41 -17.50
C ILE A 180 0.06 13.74 -17.97
N GLU A 181 0.87 14.64 -18.52
CA GLU A 181 0.42 15.88 -19.15
C GLU A 181 -0.54 15.60 -20.32
N LYS A 182 -0.18 14.68 -21.21
CA LYS A 182 -1.06 14.24 -22.28
C LYS A 182 -2.40 13.74 -21.74
N ALA A 183 -2.37 12.85 -20.75
CA ALA A 183 -3.59 12.34 -20.10
C ALA A 183 -4.40 13.43 -19.37
N PHE A 184 -3.80 14.58 -19.04
CA PHE A 184 -4.48 15.73 -18.47
C PHE A 184 -5.23 16.54 -19.53
N TYR A 185 -4.65 16.71 -20.72
CA TYR A 185 -5.25 17.52 -21.79
C TYR A 185 -6.20 16.73 -22.70
N ASP A 186 -5.97 15.43 -22.88
CA ASP A 186 -6.80 14.56 -23.71
C ASP A 186 -8.13 14.22 -23.01
N GLU A 187 -9.19 13.99 -23.82
CA GLU A 187 -10.51 13.56 -23.34
C GLU A 187 -10.54 12.06 -23.05
N MET A 188 -9.82 11.64 -22.00
CA MET A 188 -9.80 10.25 -21.55
C MET A 188 -10.71 10.04 -20.34
N THR A 189 -11.42 8.92 -20.29
CA THR A 189 -12.00 8.45 -19.03
C THR A 189 -10.89 8.13 -18.03
N ALA A 190 -11.19 8.15 -16.73
CA ALA A 190 -10.18 7.86 -15.71
C ALA A 190 -9.61 6.44 -15.85
N LYS A 191 -10.43 5.47 -16.30
CA LYS A 191 -10.00 4.10 -16.57
C LYS A 191 -9.01 4.05 -17.74
N GLU A 192 -9.32 4.69 -18.86
CA GLU A 192 -8.44 4.71 -20.04
C GLU A 192 -7.09 5.37 -19.76
N ALA A 193 -7.09 6.51 -19.07
CA ALA A 193 -5.85 7.21 -18.70
C ALA A 193 -4.95 6.35 -17.81
N VAL A 194 -5.52 5.68 -16.80
CA VAL A 194 -4.78 4.77 -15.91
C VAL A 194 -4.15 3.61 -16.69
N LEU A 195 -4.93 2.94 -17.54
CA LEU A 195 -4.46 1.78 -18.31
C LEU A 195 -3.42 2.18 -19.35
N TRP A 196 -3.61 3.31 -20.03
CA TRP A 196 -2.65 3.82 -21.00
C TRP A 196 -1.32 4.18 -20.32
N LEU A 197 -1.33 4.97 -19.24
CA LEU A 197 -0.11 5.34 -18.52
C LEU A 197 0.65 4.12 -17.98
N TYR A 198 -0.09 3.12 -17.50
CA TYR A 198 0.48 1.87 -17.00
C TYR A 198 1.16 1.08 -18.12
N ARG A 199 0.49 0.88 -19.27
CA ARG A 199 1.07 0.21 -20.45
C ARG A 199 2.30 0.93 -21.00
N GLU A 200 2.31 2.26 -20.85
CA GLU A 200 3.43 3.12 -21.21
C GLU A 200 4.61 3.09 -20.20
N GLY A 201 4.55 2.24 -19.17
CA GLY A 201 5.62 2.03 -18.19
C GLY A 201 5.70 3.09 -17.09
N THR A 202 4.66 3.90 -16.91
CA THR A 202 4.61 4.87 -15.80
C THR A 202 4.47 4.15 -14.48
N PHE A 203 5.24 4.53 -13.46
CA PHE A 203 5.13 3.95 -12.11
C PHE A 203 3.71 4.07 -11.55
N VAL A 204 3.22 2.98 -10.95
CA VAL A 204 1.87 2.89 -10.38
C VAL A 204 1.67 3.97 -9.31
N SER A 205 2.68 4.25 -8.49
CA SER A 205 2.64 5.34 -7.50
C SER A 205 2.46 6.72 -8.13
N SER A 206 3.02 6.96 -9.32
CA SER A 206 2.84 8.22 -10.06
C SER A 206 1.43 8.32 -10.63
N ILE A 207 0.89 7.23 -11.16
CA ILE A 207 -0.50 7.15 -11.62
C ILE A 207 -1.45 7.38 -10.43
N GLN A 208 -1.21 6.78 -9.27
CA GLN A 208 -2.00 6.97 -8.05
C GLN A 208 -2.01 8.42 -7.57
N LYS A 209 -0.85 9.09 -7.59
CA LYS A 209 -0.74 10.51 -7.25
C LYS A 209 -1.56 11.35 -8.21
N ALA A 210 -1.40 11.13 -9.51
CA ALA A 210 -2.12 11.88 -10.53
C ALA A 210 -3.65 11.66 -10.48
N PHE A 211 -4.07 10.41 -10.26
CA PHE A 211 -5.47 10.03 -10.07
C PHE A 211 -6.08 10.77 -8.88
N SER A 212 -5.35 10.87 -7.77
CA SER A 212 -5.86 11.50 -6.55
C SER A 212 -6.08 13.02 -6.66
N THR A 213 -5.37 13.69 -7.57
CA THR A 213 -5.51 15.13 -7.81
C THR A 213 -6.47 15.47 -8.95
N GLY A 214 -7.24 14.48 -9.43
CA GLY A 214 -8.23 14.69 -10.48
C GLY A 214 -7.61 15.08 -11.82
N ILE A 215 -6.41 14.57 -12.13
CA ILE A 215 -5.79 14.78 -13.45
C ILE A 215 -6.55 14.01 -14.53
N PHE A 216 -7.09 12.84 -14.19
CA PHE A 216 -7.77 11.96 -15.14
C PHE A 216 -9.30 12.08 -15.08
N GLY A 217 -9.94 11.75 -16.19
CA GLY A 217 -11.39 11.63 -16.31
C GLY A 217 -12.06 12.89 -16.86
N LEU A 218 -13.20 12.67 -17.51
CA LEU A 218 -14.04 13.72 -18.12
C LEU A 218 -14.55 14.72 -17.06
N GLN A 219 -14.83 14.24 -15.85
CA GLN A 219 -15.19 15.06 -14.69
C GLN A 219 -14.07 15.01 -13.66
N LYS A 220 -13.14 15.95 -13.79
CA LYS A 220 -11.97 16.07 -12.91
C LYS A 220 -12.38 16.41 -11.48
N LYS A 221 -12.04 15.52 -10.55
CA LYS A 221 -12.28 15.71 -9.11
C LYS A 221 -11.13 15.13 -8.30
N PHE A 222 -10.83 15.74 -7.16
CA PHE A 222 -9.88 15.17 -6.21
C PHE A 222 -10.46 13.88 -5.60
N VAL A 223 -9.61 12.88 -5.41
CA VAL A 223 -9.96 11.61 -4.79
C VAL A 223 -9.03 11.39 -3.60
N PRO A 224 -9.55 11.04 -2.41
CA PRO A 224 -8.71 10.70 -1.27
C PRO A 224 -7.60 9.71 -1.64
N THR A 225 -6.38 9.96 -1.18
CA THR A 225 -5.20 9.18 -1.58
C THR A 225 -5.38 7.69 -1.29
N ARG A 226 -6.00 7.34 -0.15
CA ARG A 226 -6.31 5.93 0.19
C ARG A 226 -7.22 5.25 -0.83
N TRP A 227 -8.22 5.95 -1.34
CA TRP A 227 -9.14 5.40 -2.35
C TRP A 227 -8.46 5.32 -3.72
N SER A 228 -7.62 6.31 -4.04
CA SER A 228 -6.87 6.35 -5.30
C SER A 228 -5.89 5.18 -5.42
N ILE A 229 -5.20 4.82 -4.33
CA ILE A 229 -4.31 3.65 -4.29
C ILE A 229 -5.07 2.38 -4.67
N THR A 230 -6.17 2.09 -3.98
CA THR A 230 -6.95 0.88 -4.26
C THR A 230 -7.60 0.92 -5.64
N ALA A 231 -8.15 2.07 -6.06
CA ALA A 231 -8.83 2.19 -7.34
C ALA A 231 -7.88 1.96 -8.52
N VAL A 232 -6.67 2.53 -8.48
CA VAL A 232 -5.68 2.31 -9.55
C VAL A 232 -5.21 0.86 -9.58
N ASP A 233 -4.93 0.27 -8.41
CA ASP A 233 -4.52 -1.15 -8.33
C ASP A 233 -5.64 -2.08 -8.84
N ASP A 234 -6.91 -1.79 -8.53
CA ASP A 234 -8.06 -2.58 -9.01
C ASP A 234 -8.29 -2.41 -10.53
N ILE A 235 -8.23 -1.19 -11.06
CA ILE A 235 -8.40 -0.91 -12.50
C ILE A 235 -7.36 -1.67 -13.32
N ILE A 236 -6.08 -1.54 -12.96
CA ILE A 236 -4.99 -2.21 -13.67
C ILE A 236 -5.11 -3.72 -13.49
N GLY A 237 -5.35 -4.19 -12.25
CA GLY A 237 -5.49 -5.62 -11.97
C GLY A 237 -6.60 -6.28 -12.77
N LYS A 238 -7.79 -5.66 -12.87
CA LYS A 238 -8.90 -6.20 -13.67
C LYS A 238 -8.57 -6.30 -15.16
N ASP A 239 -7.98 -5.25 -15.74
CA ASP A 239 -7.58 -5.25 -17.15
C ASP A 239 -6.60 -6.38 -17.47
N LEU A 240 -5.59 -6.57 -16.61
CA LEU A 240 -4.61 -7.65 -16.74
C LEU A 240 -5.24 -9.03 -16.58
N VAL A 241 -6.14 -9.20 -15.60
CA VAL A 241 -6.82 -10.47 -15.35
C VAL A 241 -7.69 -10.90 -16.53
N GLU A 242 -8.41 -9.96 -17.17
CA GLU A 242 -9.21 -10.27 -18.37
C GLU A 242 -8.34 -10.77 -19.54
N GLU A 243 -7.14 -10.23 -19.70
CA GLU A 243 -6.17 -10.72 -20.68
C GLU A 243 -5.61 -12.10 -20.28
N VAL A 244 -5.25 -12.28 -19.01
CA VAL A 244 -4.72 -13.54 -18.48
C VAL A 244 -5.68 -14.72 -18.64
N LYS A 245 -6.99 -14.49 -18.49
CA LYS A 245 -8.03 -15.52 -18.68
C LYS A 245 -8.04 -16.15 -20.07
N GLN A 246 -7.47 -15.48 -21.07
CA GLN A 246 -7.41 -15.95 -22.46
C GLN A 246 -6.19 -16.83 -22.75
N TYR A 247 -5.23 -16.92 -21.82
CA TYR A 247 -4.01 -17.67 -22.02
C TYR A 247 -4.14 -19.15 -21.64
N PRO A 248 -3.29 -20.02 -22.24
CA PRO A 248 -3.22 -21.42 -21.84
C PRO A 248 -2.76 -21.57 -20.40
N TRP A 249 -3.14 -22.68 -19.77
CA TRP A 249 -2.79 -22.95 -18.39
C TRP A 249 -1.28 -23.12 -18.21
N LEU A 250 -0.81 -22.72 -17.04
CA LEU A 250 0.45 -23.19 -16.50
C LEU A 250 0.32 -24.67 -16.17
N ASN A 251 1.33 -25.48 -16.51
CA ASN A 251 1.29 -26.95 -16.34
C ASN A 251 2.16 -27.47 -15.19
N GLU A 252 2.66 -26.58 -14.33
CA GLU A 252 3.55 -26.92 -13.21
C GLU A 252 3.16 -26.14 -11.95
N PHE A 253 3.48 -26.68 -10.77
CA PHE A 253 3.38 -25.94 -9.52
C PHE A 253 4.64 -25.11 -9.33
N ARG A 254 4.48 -23.86 -8.91
CA ARG A 254 5.57 -22.95 -8.63
C ARG A 254 5.39 -22.28 -7.29
N ILE A 255 6.44 -22.29 -6.48
CA ILE A 255 6.49 -21.57 -5.22
C ILE A 255 7.53 -20.47 -5.31
N TYR A 256 7.09 -19.25 -5.07
CA TYR A 256 7.93 -18.07 -4.91
C TYR A 256 7.88 -17.63 -3.45
N TYR A 257 8.96 -17.06 -2.93
CA TYR A 257 8.94 -16.49 -1.59
C TYR A 257 9.89 -15.31 -1.45
N THR A 258 9.58 -14.41 -0.52
CA THR A 258 10.50 -13.34 -0.14
C THR A 258 10.27 -12.95 1.32
N LYS A 259 11.30 -12.39 1.96
CA LYS A 259 11.22 -11.86 3.32
C LYS A 259 11.63 -10.40 3.32
N SER A 260 10.75 -9.55 3.84
CA SER A 260 10.99 -8.10 3.89
C SER A 260 10.19 -7.46 5.02
N LEU A 261 10.79 -6.51 5.73
CA LEU A 261 10.16 -5.81 6.87
C LEU A 261 9.56 -6.76 7.92
N ASP A 262 10.22 -7.90 8.20
CA ASP A 262 9.73 -8.99 9.08
C ASP A 262 8.40 -9.63 8.63
N ASN A 263 8.06 -9.51 7.35
CA ASN A 263 6.98 -10.24 6.71
C ASN A 263 7.58 -11.35 5.85
N LEU A 264 7.03 -12.55 5.94
CA LEU A 264 7.32 -13.64 5.01
C LEU A 264 6.18 -13.73 4.01
N TRP A 265 6.52 -13.69 2.73
CA TRP A 265 5.59 -13.82 1.61
C TRP A 265 5.87 -15.14 0.92
N VAL A 266 4.84 -15.96 0.71
CA VAL A 266 4.92 -17.20 -0.05
C VAL A 266 3.80 -17.18 -1.09
N ILE A 267 4.14 -17.33 -2.36
CA ILE A 267 3.17 -17.34 -3.46
C ILE A 267 3.19 -18.70 -4.11
N LEU A 268 2.05 -19.39 -4.03
CA LEU A 268 1.80 -20.62 -4.76
C LEU A 268 1.09 -20.28 -6.07
N VAL A 269 1.67 -20.70 -7.19
CA VAL A 269 1.05 -20.66 -8.51
C VAL A 269 0.85 -22.10 -8.96
N TYR A 270 -0.36 -22.46 -9.37
CA TYR A 270 -0.70 -23.85 -9.69
C TYR A 270 -1.56 -23.97 -10.95
N PRO A 271 -1.56 -25.15 -11.61
CA PRO A 271 -2.30 -25.36 -12.85
C PRO A 271 -3.81 -25.15 -12.70
N GLY A 272 -4.40 -24.32 -13.56
CA GLY A 272 -5.85 -24.14 -13.63
C GLY A 272 -6.27 -22.81 -14.26
N ALA A 273 -7.59 -22.64 -14.39
CA ALA A 273 -8.18 -21.35 -14.73
C ALA A 273 -7.86 -20.29 -13.67
N TRP A 274 -7.95 -19.02 -14.05
CA TRP A 274 -7.70 -17.90 -13.14
C TRP A 274 -8.58 -18.01 -11.90
N GLN A 275 -7.90 -17.98 -10.76
CA GLN A 275 -8.47 -17.84 -9.44
C GLN A 275 -7.36 -17.28 -8.55
N TYR A 276 -7.72 -16.42 -7.62
CA TYR A 276 -6.75 -15.69 -6.83
C TYR A 276 -7.20 -15.55 -5.39
N GLU A 277 -6.28 -15.75 -4.45
CA GLU A 277 -6.51 -15.57 -3.02
C GLU A 277 -5.31 -14.91 -2.35
N LEU A 278 -5.58 -14.00 -1.41
CA LEU A 278 -4.59 -13.46 -0.49
C LEU A 278 -5.04 -13.77 0.93
N ILE A 279 -4.15 -14.39 1.71
CA ILE A 279 -4.36 -14.71 3.12
C ILE A 279 -3.25 -14.09 3.94
N GLU A 280 -3.64 -13.33 4.96
CA GLU A 280 -2.73 -12.68 5.90
C GLU A 280 -2.85 -13.33 7.28
N ALA A 281 -1.72 -13.74 7.84
CA ALA A 281 -1.61 -14.24 9.21
C ALA A 281 -0.89 -13.22 10.09
N TRP A 282 -1.65 -12.65 11.02
CA TRP A 282 -1.19 -11.62 11.96
C TRP A 282 -0.77 -12.26 13.28
N TYR A 283 0.54 -12.32 13.53
CA TYR A 283 1.05 -12.82 14.79
C TYR A 283 0.60 -11.95 15.97
N PRO A 284 0.50 -12.53 17.19
CA PRO A 284 0.47 -11.74 18.43
C PRO A 284 1.51 -10.63 18.42
N ASN A 285 1.21 -9.51 19.07
CA ASN A 285 2.13 -8.38 19.21
C ASN A 285 2.45 -7.63 17.91
N THR A 286 1.70 -7.85 16.83
CA THR A 286 1.83 -7.07 15.59
C THR A 286 0.98 -5.79 15.65
N ALA A 287 1.08 -4.93 14.62
CA ALA A 287 0.31 -3.69 14.57
C ALA A 287 -1.21 -3.90 14.63
N TRP A 288 -1.70 -4.96 14.00
CA TRP A 288 -3.14 -5.26 13.88
C TRP A 288 -3.58 -6.45 14.74
N ASN A 289 -2.67 -7.04 15.51
CA ASN A 289 -2.96 -8.01 16.56
C ASN A 289 -2.11 -7.72 17.83
N PRO A 290 -2.21 -6.51 18.42
CA PRO A 290 -1.26 -6.03 19.43
C PRO A 290 -1.38 -6.70 20.80
N LEU A 291 -2.55 -7.24 21.14
CA LEU A 291 -2.85 -7.90 22.42
C LEU A 291 -3.42 -9.31 22.24
N GLY A 292 -3.42 -9.85 21.02
CA GLY A 292 -3.92 -11.20 20.79
C GLY A 292 -2.99 -12.24 21.39
N LYS A 293 -3.60 -13.32 21.87
CA LYS A 293 -2.88 -14.50 22.38
C LYS A 293 -2.62 -15.54 21.29
N GLU A 294 -3.33 -15.43 20.19
CA GLU A 294 -3.29 -16.35 19.06
C GLU A 294 -3.05 -15.61 17.76
N ILE A 295 -2.60 -16.36 16.75
CA ILE A 295 -2.43 -15.85 15.39
C ILE A 295 -3.79 -15.73 14.74
N VAL A 296 -4.10 -14.54 14.21
CA VAL A 296 -5.34 -14.29 13.46
C VAL A 296 -5.05 -14.45 11.97
N ILE A 297 -5.76 -15.37 11.32
CA ILE A 297 -5.64 -15.62 9.88
C ILE A 297 -6.92 -15.15 9.21
N TYR A 298 -6.81 -14.31 8.19
CA TYR A 298 -7.95 -13.83 7.42
C TYR A 298 -7.54 -13.55 5.98
N GLY A 299 -8.45 -13.75 5.04
CA GLY A 299 -8.14 -13.67 3.63
C GLY A 299 -9.37 -13.47 2.78
N ASP A 300 -9.13 -13.14 1.52
CA ASP A 300 -10.14 -12.93 0.50
C ASP A 300 -9.71 -13.67 -0.77
N HIS A 301 -10.69 -14.22 -1.49
CA HIS A 301 -10.48 -14.93 -2.74
C HIS A 301 -11.40 -14.42 -3.86
N GLU A 302 -11.07 -14.80 -5.09
CA GLU A 302 -11.93 -14.73 -6.26
C GLU A 302 -11.71 -15.95 -7.15
N TYR A 303 -12.80 -16.40 -7.77
CA TYR A 303 -12.75 -17.41 -8.83
C TYR A 303 -12.66 -16.74 -10.20
N PHE A 304 -12.86 -17.51 -11.26
CA PHE A 304 -12.81 -17.04 -12.64
C PHE A 304 -13.67 -15.79 -12.91
N CYS A 305 -14.85 -15.69 -12.30
CA CYS A 305 -15.76 -14.53 -12.50
C CYS A 305 -15.35 -13.26 -11.73
N GLY A 306 -14.33 -13.32 -10.85
CA GLY A 306 -13.93 -12.20 -10.01
C GLY A 306 -14.88 -11.95 -8.82
N ARG A 307 -14.73 -10.78 -8.18
CA ARG A 307 -15.56 -10.32 -7.06
C ARG A 307 -16.53 -9.21 -7.45
N ASN A 308 -17.69 -9.20 -6.80
CA ASN A 308 -18.68 -8.12 -6.89
C ASN A 308 -18.63 -7.16 -5.69
N ASP A 309 -18.03 -7.59 -4.59
CA ASP A 309 -17.89 -6.86 -3.34
C ASP A 309 -16.46 -6.34 -3.14
N TYR A 310 -16.32 -5.35 -2.26
CA TYR A 310 -15.01 -4.84 -1.87
C TYR A 310 -14.32 -5.83 -0.93
N ALA A 311 -13.04 -6.16 -1.21
CA ALA A 311 -12.28 -7.09 -0.40
C ALA A 311 -12.21 -6.63 1.07
N SER A 312 -12.54 -7.53 1.98
CA SER A 312 -12.57 -7.30 3.43
C SER A 312 -11.19 -6.96 4.00
N ILE A 313 -10.11 -7.55 3.47
CA ILE A 313 -8.70 -7.21 3.83
C ILE A 313 -8.22 -5.89 3.19
N GLY A 314 -9.07 -5.26 2.37
CA GLY A 314 -8.85 -3.94 1.80
C GLY A 314 -7.81 -3.89 0.69
N GLY A 315 -7.05 -2.78 0.63
CA GLY A 315 -6.16 -2.47 -0.50
C GLY A 315 -5.05 -3.50 -0.75
N CYS A 316 -4.66 -4.28 0.27
CA CYS A 316 -3.66 -5.34 0.15
C CYS A 316 -4.07 -6.40 -0.89
N TYR A 317 -5.37 -6.74 -0.94
CA TYR A 317 -5.92 -7.72 -1.89
C TYR A 317 -5.64 -7.31 -3.35
N TYR A 318 -6.03 -6.09 -3.71
CA TYR A 318 -5.90 -5.57 -5.07
C TYR A 318 -4.44 -5.35 -5.46
N ALA A 319 -3.60 -4.94 -4.51
CA ALA A 319 -2.17 -4.73 -4.71
C ALA A 319 -1.43 -6.04 -5.05
N ALA A 320 -1.69 -7.12 -4.32
CA ALA A 320 -1.11 -8.43 -4.62
C ALA A 320 -1.70 -9.03 -5.91
N ARG A 321 -3.01 -8.87 -6.17
CA ARG A 321 -3.65 -9.34 -7.40
C ARG A 321 -3.05 -8.71 -8.65
N LEU A 322 -2.78 -7.40 -8.59
CA LEU A 322 -2.11 -6.69 -9.67
C LEU A 322 -0.74 -7.31 -9.97
N ALA A 323 0.06 -7.56 -8.92
CA ALA A 323 1.39 -8.14 -9.05
C ALA A 323 1.38 -9.57 -9.62
N THR A 324 0.39 -10.38 -9.23
CA THR A 324 0.23 -11.75 -9.74
C THR A 324 -0.22 -11.76 -11.20
N ALA A 325 -1.17 -10.89 -11.57
CA ALA A 325 -1.64 -10.74 -12.94
C ALA A 325 -0.54 -10.21 -13.88
N GLU A 326 0.34 -9.32 -13.39
CA GLU A 326 1.54 -8.86 -14.12
C GLU A 326 2.45 -10.02 -14.53
N MET A 327 2.78 -10.91 -13.58
CA MET A 327 3.63 -12.07 -13.83
C MET A 327 2.98 -13.01 -14.87
N LEU A 328 1.71 -13.36 -14.67
CA LEU A 328 1.01 -14.28 -15.57
C LEU A 328 0.85 -13.71 -16.99
N LYS A 329 0.59 -12.40 -17.11
CA LYS A 329 0.57 -11.73 -18.41
C LYS A 329 1.92 -11.77 -19.10
N LYS A 330 3.00 -11.47 -18.37
CA LYS A 330 4.37 -11.52 -18.91
C LYS A 330 4.70 -12.90 -19.48
N GLU A 331 4.28 -13.96 -18.80
CA GLU A 331 4.50 -15.33 -19.24
C GLU A 331 3.49 -15.86 -20.27
N ARG A 332 2.41 -15.10 -20.52
CA ARG A 332 1.27 -15.54 -21.34
C ARG A 332 0.73 -16.88 -20.87
N ARG A 333 0.47 -16.98 -19.57
CA ARG A 333 -0.09 -18.15 -18.91
C ARG A 333 -1.24 -17.77 -18.00
N GLN A 334 -2.11 -18.73 -17.77
CA GLN A 334 -3.20 -18.66 -16.80
C GLN A 334 -2.95 -19.66 -15.68
N ALA A 335 -3.25 -19.30 -14.44
CA ALA A 335 -3.04 -20.17 -13.29
C ALA A 335 -3.95 -19.76 -12.13
N GLY A 336 -4.12 -20.68 -11.18
CA GLY A 336 -4.56 -20.32 -9.83
C GLY A 336 -3.38 -19.76 -9.03
N VAL A 337 -3.64 -18.76 -8.18
CA VAL A 337 -2.60 -18.11 -7.37
C VAL A 337 -3.07 -17.91 -5.93
N VAL A 338 -2.30 -18.42 -4.97
CA VAL A 338 -2.52 -18.19 -3.54
C VAL A 338 -1.31 -17.45 -2.97
N VAL A 339 -1.54 -16.26 -2.43
CA VAL A 339 -0.54 -15.46 -1.72
C VAL A 339 -0.74 -15.64 -0.23
N LEU A 340 0.25 -16.19 0.45
CA LEU A 340 0.30 -16.38 1.90
C LEU A 340 1.27 -15.36 2.49
N ARG A 341 0.84 -14.66 3.52
CA ARG A 341 1.66 -13.63 4.19
C ARG A 341 1.69 -13.85 5.70
N GLU A 342 2.85 -14.13 6.27
CA GLU A 342 3.07 -14.09 7.71
C GLU A 342 3.62 -12.73 8.15
N ILE A 343 2.90 -12.04 9.02
CA ILE A 343 3.34 -10.77 9.60
C ILE A 343 3.84 -11.02 11.01
N HIS A 344 5.14 -10.80 11.24
CA HIS A 344 5.79 -11.07 12.53
C HIS A 344 5.93 -9.82 13.42
N PRO A 345 6.21 -9.97 14.74
CA PRO A 345 6.29 -8.85 15.69
C PRO A 345 7.37 -7.80 15.42
N GLY A 346 8.32 -8.05 14.52
CA GLY A 346 9.28 -7.03 14.05
C GLY A 346 8.71 -6.09 12.99
N TYR A 347 7.55 -6.39 12.40
CA TYR A 347 6.77 -5.43 11.63
C TYR A 347 6.03 -4.48 12.58
N ILE A 348 6.81 -3.60 13.21
CA ILE A 348 6.40 -2.82 14.37
C ILE A 348 5.29 -1.80 14.07
N MET A 349 5.11 -1.40 12.81
CA MET A 349 4.04 -0.50 12.37
C MET A 349 3.69 -0.67 10.89
N PRO A 350 2.46 -0.31 10.46
CA PRO A 350 2.08 -0.38 9.05
C PRO A 350 2.79 0.69 8.21
N VAL A 351 3.42 0.30 7.09
CA VAL A 351 4.14 1.24 6.19
C VAL A 351 3.35 1.60 4.92
N GLY A 352 2.28 0.87 4.62
CA GLY A 352 1.37 1.14 3.50
C GLY A 352 1.18 -0.04 2.55
N VAL A 353 0.21 0.11 1.63
CA VAL A 353 -0.21 -0.94 0.68
C VAL A 353 0.88 -1.30 -0.33
N TRP A 354 1.77 -0.35 -0.64
CA TRP A 354 2.94 -0.59 -1.50
C TRP A 354 3.78 -1.77 -1.02
N ASN A 355 3.86 -2.00 0.30
CA ASN A 355 4.62 -3.11 0.87
C ASN A 355 4.13 -4.46 0.34
N VAL A 356 2.83 -4.57 0.09
CA VAL A 356 2.26 -5.78 -0.49
C VAL A 356 2.65 -5.90 -1.96
N ARG A 357 2.34 -4.87 -2.75
CA ARG A 357 2.57 -4.86 -4.20
C ARG A 357 4.03 -5.13 -4.55
N GLU A 358 4.95 -4.37 -3.97
CA GLU A 358 6.35 -4.43 -4.37
C GLU A 358 7.07 -5.70 -3.85
N ASN A 359 6.68 -6.26 -2.70
CA ASN A 359 7.25 -7.54 -2.25
C ASN A 359 6.68 -8.74 -3.01
N VAL A 360 5.39 -8.74 -3.34
CA VAL A 360 4.82 -9.80 -4.20
C VAL A 360 5.43 -9.73 -5.60
N ARG A 361 5.56 -8.54 -6.20
CA ARG A 361 6.30 -8.34 -7.46
C ARG A 361 7.72 -8.88 -7.39
N LYS A 362 8.46 -8.52 -6.33
CA LYS A 362 9.84 -8.97 -6.17
C LYS A 362 9.94 -10.49 -6.05
N ALA A 363 9.09 -11.12 -5.24
CA ALA A 363 9.06 -12.58 -5.12
C ALA A 363 8.81 -13.25 -6.49
N LEU A 364 7.87 -12.72 -7.27
CA LEU A 364 7.50 -13.24 -8.59
C LEU A 364 8.54 -12.97 -9.70
N GLN A 365 9.56 -12.14 -9.43
CA GLN A 365 10.69 -11.92 -10.33
C GLN A 365 11.84 -12.91 -10.11
N GLU A 366 11.89 -13.57 -8.95
CA GLU A 366 12.89 -14.58 -8.64
C GLU A 366 12.57 -15.92 -9.31
N GLU A 367 13.56 -16.82 -9.38
CA GLU A 367 13.35 -18.16 -9.89
C GLU A 367 12.46 -18.97 -8.93
N PRO A 368 11.35 -19.58 -9.41
CA PRO A 368 10.47 -20.36 -8.56
C PRO A 368 11.08 -21.71 -8.20
N ARG A 369 10.73 -22.22 -7.01
CA ARG A 369 10.78 -23.66 -6.76
C ARG A 369 9.66 -24.33 -7.55
N LYS A 370 10.02 -25.15 -8.53
CA LYS A 370 9.08 -25.98 -9.28
C LYS A 370 8.78 -27.28 -8.53
N CYS A 371 7.54 -27.73 -8.61
CA CYS A 371 7.06 -28.98 -8.04
C CYS A 371 6.12 -29.68 -9.04
N ASP A 372 6.09 -31.01 -8.98
CA ASP A 372 5.30 -31.81 -9.92
C ASP A 372 3.83 -31.93 -9.49
N ASN A 373 3.56 -31.84 -8.19
CA ASN A 373 2.22 -32.03 -7.64
C ASN A 373 1.96 -31.17 -6.40
N ALA A 374 0.67 -31.06 -6.05
CA ALA A 374 0.21 -30.27 -4.92
C ALA A 374 0.81 -30.72 -3.57
N LYS A 375 1.07 -32.03 -3.39
CA LYS A 375 1.63 -32.56 -2.14
C LYS A 375 3.07 -32.09 -1.94
N GLU A 376 3.90 -32.18 -2.97
CA GLU A 376 5.28 -31.66 -2.92
C GLU A 376 5.27 -30.14 -2.68
N ALA A 377 4.41 -29.40 -3.37
CA ALA A 377 4.29 -27.96 -3.20
C ALA A 377 3.91 -27.57 -1.77
N LEU A 378 2.91 -28.23 -1.18
CA LEU A 378 2.48 -27.96 0.20
C LEU A 378 3.52 -28.38 1.24
N LEU A 379 4.27 -29.46 1.00
CA LEU A 379 5.39 -29.85 1.87
C LEU A 379 6.49 -28.79 1.86
N PHE A 380 6.83 -28.25 0.70
CA PHE A 380 7.81 -27.16 0.58
C PHE A 380 7.29 -25.87 1.24
N ILE A 381 6.04 -25.50 1.02
CA ILE A 381 5.44 -24.33 1.70
C ILE A 381 5.47 -24.52 3.22
N SER A 382 5.18 -25.74 3.70
CA SER A 382 5.21 -26.06 5.13
C SER A 382 6.60 -26.00 5.75
N SER A 383 7.69 -26.10 4.96
CA SER A 383 9.05 -25.93 5.46
C SER A 383 9.47 -24.45 5.54
N LEU A 384 8.77 -23.57 4.82
CA LEU A 384 8.99 -22.11 4.84
C LEU A 384 8.18 -21.41 5.92
N LEU A 385 6.90 -21.75 6.05
CA LEU A 385 5.97 -21.10 6.97
C LEU A 385 6.22 -21.55 8.41
N HIS A 386 6.14 -20.61 9.35
CA HIS A 386 6.20 -20.94 10.76
C HIS A 386 4.86 -21.48 11.28
N ILE A 387 3.74 -21.06 10.67
CA ILE A 387 2.41 -21.56 10.98
C ILE A 387 2.20 -22.90 10.27
N PRO A 388 1.73 -23.95 10.97
CA PRO A 388 1.44 -25.24 10.35
C PRO A 388 0.50 -25.09 9.15
N ILE A 389 0.86 -25.72 8.02
CA ILE A 389 0.12 -25.62 6.75
C ILE A 389 -1.37 -25.95 6.89
N ARG A 390 -1.73 -26.83 7.84
CA ARG A 390 -3.12 -27.18 8.15
C ARG A 390 -3.97 -25.95 8.49
N LYS A 391 -3.46 -24.98 9.26
CA LYS A 391 -4.23 -23.77 9.61
C LYS A 391 -4.47 -22.87 8.38
N TRP A 392 -3.52 -22.85 7.45
CA TRP A 392 -3.69 -22.15 6.18
C TRP A 392 -4.74 -22.84 5.31
N ILE A 393 -4.69 -24.16 5.20
CA ILE A 393 -5.70 -24.94 4.47
C ILE A 393 -7.09 -24.73 5.09
N GLU A 394 -7.22 -24.73 6.42
CA GLU A 394 -8.50 -24.48 7.10
C GLU A 394 -9.07 -23.07 6.82
N SER A 395 -8.21 -22.08 6.56
CA SER A 395 -8.62 -20.69 6.30
C SER A 395 -8.79 -20.38 4.81
N SER A 396 -8.05 -21.07 3.94
CA SER A 396 -7.99 -20.85 2.49
C SER A 396 -9.16 -21.50 1.79
N GLU A 397 -9.78 -20.77 0.87
CA GLU A 397 -10.79 -21.34 -0.01
C GLU A 397 -10.12 -22.11 -1.17
N LEU A 398 -9.08 -21.53 -1.78
CA LEU A 398 -8.46 -22.12 -2.97
C LEU A 398 -7.63 -23.36 -2.65
N LEU A 399 -6.92 -23.39 -1.51
CA LEU A 399 -6.18 -24.59 -1.10
C LEU A 399 -7.12 -25.74 -0.74
N LYS A 400 -8.28 -25.47 -0.13
CA LYS A 400 -9.31 -26.50 0.11
C LYS A 400 -9.81 -27.07 -1.21
N ASN A 401 -10.19 -26.21 -2.15
CA ASN A 401 -10.69 -26.67 -3.44
C ASN A 401 -9.63 -27.46 -4.21
N MET A 402 -8.37 -27.00 -4.20
CA MET A 402 -7.26 -27.74 -4.81
C MET A 402 -7.05 -29.13 -4.21
N LEU A 403 -7.34 -29.34 -2.92
CA LEU A 403 -7.12 -30.60 -2.22
C LEU A 403 -8.34 -31.54 -2.22
N TYR A 404 -9.55 -31.00 -2.14
CA TYR A 404 -10.77 -31.76 -1.91
C TYR A 404 -11.69 -31.83 -3.12
N GLN A 405 -11.60 -30.88 -4.06
CA GLN A 405 -12.45 -30.84 -5.24
C GLN A 405 -11.78 -31.58 -6.39
N ARG A 406 -12.37 -32.72 -6.79
CA ARG A 406 -11.97 -33.44 -8.02
C ARG A 406 -12.49 -32.69 -9.24
N ARG A 407 -11.67 -32.55 -10.28
CA ARG A 407 -12.09 -32.00 -11.57
C ARG A 407 -12.82 -33.06 -12.37
N ILE A 408 -13.68 -32.64 -13.30
CA ILE A 408 -14.39 -33.57 -14.20
C ILE A 408 -13.37 -34.41 -15.00
N ASP A 409 -12.23 -33.82 -15.38
CA ASP A 409 -11.14 -34.50 -16.08
C ASP A 409 -10.53 -35.66 -15.27
N ASP A 410 -10.62 -35.63 -13.93
CA ASP A 410 -10.14 -36.71 -13.06
C ASP A 410 -11.04 -37.96 -13.14
N TYR A 411 -12.24 -37.83 -13.71
CA TYR A 411 -13.18 -38.94 -13.96
C TYR A 411 -13.00 -39.55 -15.36
N GLY A 412 -12.21 -38.95 -16.26
CA GLY A 412 -12.03 -39.37 -17.65
C GLY A 412 -11.24 -40.67 -17.86
N ASN A 413 -10.72 -41.30 -16.79
CA ASN A 413 -10.10 -42.64 -16.83
C ASN A 413 -11.05 -43.74 -16.33
N ILE A 414 -12.35 -43.45 -16.21
CA ILE A 414 -13.39 -44.43 -15.92
C ILE A 414 -14.43 -44.34 -17.03
N LEU A 415 -14.11 -44.89 -18.20
CA LEU A 415 -15.04 -45.46 -19.18
C LEU A 415 -14.29 -46.30 -20.21
#